data_AF-A0A1Q2CLF7-F1
#
_entry.id   AF-A0A1Q2CLF7-F1
#
_cell.length_a   1.000
_cell.length_b   1.000
_cell.length_c   1.000
_cell.angle_alpha   90.00
_cell.angle_beta   90.00
_cell.angle_gamma   90.00
#
_symmetry.space_group_name_H-M   'P 1'
#
loop_
_entity.id
_entity.type
_entity.pdbx_description
1 polymer ?
#
loop_
_entity_poly.entity_id
_entity_poly.type
_entity_poly.pdbx_seq_one_letter_code
_entity_poly.pdbx_strand_id
1 'polypeptide(L)'
;MDTYHHGNLRRAALDRALKVVAERGPQALSLREIAADLGVSHTAPRHHFGSIKGLLTAIAAEGFDMLRGRLVALREAGAPFLEFGVAYVEFATENPAHFTVMFQPTLTDPNDSSLTEASQGAFNELRAGVAAIAPQSTTELAAALVTASWSMMHGLATLDLTGNLARSQIRELLGLSDIADIARCAGGLLGGSQGGSSS
;
A
#
# COMPACT_ATOMS: atom_id res chain seq x y z
N MET A 1 12.73 3.92 37.69
CA MET A 1 13.93 3.73 36.86
C MET A 1 13.51 2.85 35.71
N ASP A 2 13.45 3.40 34.50
CA ASP A 2 13.97 2.77 33.27
C ASP A 2 13.66 3.65 32.05
N THR A 3 14.68 4.43 31.70
CA THR A 3 15.19 4.85 30.38
C THR A 3 14.37 4.46 29.13
N TYR A 4 13.11 4.91 29.02
CA TYR A 4 12.33 4.73 27.79
C TYR A 4 12.62 5.82 26.73
N HIS A 5 13.29 5.41 25.64
CA HIS A 5 12.98 5.79 24.24
C HIS A 5 13.42 7.15 23.65
N HIS A 6 14.41 7.87 24.19
CA HIS A 6 14.98 8.99 23.41
C HIS A 6 15.63 8.56 22.08
N GLY A 7 16.20 7.34 22.03
CA GLY A 7 16.85 6.81 20.82
C GLY A 7 15.90 6.39 19.70
N ASN A 8 14.59 6.25 19.96
CA ASN A 8 13.64 5.79 18.94
C ASN A 8 12.34 6.61 18.87
N LEU A 9 12.41 7.90 19.20
CA LEU A 9 11.24 8.80 19.13
C LEU A 9 10.62 8.82 17.73
N ARG A 10 11.43 8.79 16.66
CA ARG A 10 10.93 8.77 15.28
C ARG A 10 10.02 7.57 15.02
N ARG A 11 10.45 6.35 15.37
CA ARG A 11 9.62 5.14 15.21
C ARG A 11 8.39 5.19 16.10
N ALA A 12 8.55 5.57 17.37
CA ALA A 12 7.43 5.65 18.31
C ALA A 12 6.35 6.64 17.85
N ALA A 13 6.75 7.77 17.25
CA ALA A 13 5.84 8.73 16.65
C ALA A 13 5.14 8.17 15.40
N LEU A 14 5.86 7.46 14.53
CA LEU A 14 5.27 6.78 13.37
C LEU A 14 4.24 5.72 13.82
N ASP A 15 4.61 4.85 14.77
CA ASP A 15 3.71 3.83 15.32
C ASP A 15 2.45 4.43 15.93
N ARG A 16 2.61 5.52 16.70
CA ARG A 16 1.45 6.19 17.29
C ARG A 16 0.57 6.82 16.21
N ALA A 17 1.18 7.46 15.23
CA ALA A 17 0.44 8.07 14.11
C ALA A 17 -0.33 7.01 13.32
N LEU A 18 0.28 5.89 12.97
CA LEU A 18 -0.37 4.78 12.27
C LEU A 18 -1.60 4.26 13.02
N LYS A 19 -1.53 4.12 14.35
CA LYS A 19 -2.69 3.77 15.19
C LYS A 19 -3.81 4.80 15.07
N VAL A 20 -3.48 6.10 15.16
CA VAL A 20 -4.47 7.18 15.02
C VAL A 20 -5.09 7.17 13.62
N VAL A 21 -4.31 6.96 12.57
CA VAL A 21 -4.83 6.86 11.20
C VAL A 21 -5.77 5.67 11.05
N ALA A 22 -5.42 4.50 11.59
CA ALA A 22 -6.25 3.30 11.53
C ALA A 22 -7.60 3.49 12.26
N GLU A 23 -7.58 4.15 13.42
CA GLU A 23 -8.77 4.30 14.27
C GLU A 23 -9.67 5.48 13.87
N ARG A 24 -9.07 6.60 13.46
CA ARG A 24 -9.76 7.90 13.33
C ARG A 24 -9.50 8.61 12.01
N GLY A 25 -8.68 8.02 11.13
CA GLY A 25 -8.27 8.61 9.86
C GLY A 25 -7.17 9.65 9.98
N PRO A 26 -6.52 10.01 8.85
CA PRO A 26 -5.35 10.89 8.84
C PRO A 26 -5.64 12.32 9.28
N GLN A 27 -6.88 12.79 9.11
CA GLN A 27 -7.29 14.15 9.50
C GLN A 27 -7.36 14.34 11.03
N ALA A 28 -7.40 13.26 11.80
CA ALA A 28 -7.41 13.29 13.26
C ALA A 28 -6.00 13.42 13.87
N LEU A 29 -4.93 13.46 13.06
CA LEU A 29 -3.56 13.52 13.57
C LEU A 29 -3.21 14.90 14.12
N SER A 30 -2.54 14.88 15.28
CA SER A 30 -1.99 16.07 15.93
C SER A 30 -0.60 15.77 16.48
N LEU A 31 0.41 16.56 16.09
CA LEU A 31 1.78 16.41 16.63
C LEU A 31 1.80 16.63 18.15
N ARG A 32 0.87 17.45 18.66
CA ARG A 32 0.74 17.72 20.09
C ARG A 32 0.19 16.51 20.83
N GLU A 33 -0.84 15.86 20.29
CA GLU A 33 -1.39 14.62 20.88
C GLU A 33 -0.34 13.52 20.86
N ILE A 34 0.38 13.35 19.74
CA ILE A 34 1.47 12.39 19.62
C ILE A 34 2.58 12.67 20.65
N ALA A 35 3.00 13.93 20.82
CA ALA A 35 4.01 14.29 21.82
C ALA A 35 3.54 13.96 23.25
N ALA A 36 2.29 14.29 23.56
CA ALA A 36 1.69 14.03 24.87
C ALA A 36 1.59 12.52 25.17
N ASP A 37 1.12 11.74 24.20
CA ASP A 37 1.00 10.28 24.32
C ASP A 37 2.35 9.59 24.52
N LEU A 38 3.42 10.16 23.96
CA LEU A 38 4.79 9.66 24.09
C LEU A 38 5.53 10.22 25.30
N GLY A 39 4.91 11.11 26.09
CA GLY A 39 5.55 11.72 27.26
C GLY A 39 6.76 12.60 26.92
N VAL A 40 6.82 13.14 25.70
CA VAL A 40 7.94 13.99 25.23
C VAL A 40 7.51 15.45 25.07
N SER A 41 8.50 16.34 24.94
CA SER A 41 8.22 17.75 24.65
C SER A 41 7.54 17.89 23.29
N HIS A 42 6.69 18.91 23.18
CA HIS A 42 6.02 19.26 21.92
C HIS A 42 6.99 19.56 20.76
N THR A 43 8.21 20.00 21.06
CA THR A 43 9.24 20.28 20.06
C THR A 43 9.83 19.02 19.44
N ALA A 44 9.76 17.87 20.13
CA ALA A 44 10.48 16.68 19.71
C ALA A 44 9.93 16.05 18.41
N PRO A 45 8.61 15.84 18.22
CA PRO A 45 8.10 15.38 16.92
C PRO A 45 8.29 16.41 15.80
N ARG A 46 8.20 17.70 16.12
CA ARG A 46 8.46 18.78 15.15
C ARG A 46 9.91 18.76 14.65
N HIS A 47 10.87 18.44 15.50
CA HIS A 47 12.27 18.30 15.09
C HIS A 47 12.47 17.16 14.09
N HIS A 48 11.74 16.04 14.24
CA HIS A 48 11.88 14.89 13.34
C HIS A 48 11.10 15.00 12.03
N PHE A 49 9.91 15.59 12.06
CA PHE A 49 9.00 15.56 10.91
C PHE A 49 8.66 16.96 10.36
N GLY A 50 9.03 18.03 11.06
CA GLY A 50 8.65 19.41 10.74
C GLY A 50 7.18 19.74 10.97
N SER A 51 6.28 18.91 10.44
CA SER A 51 4.82 19.11 10.43
C SER A 51 4.06 17.77 10.40
N ILE A 52 2.73 17.83 10.56
CA ILE A 52 1.86 16.67 10.29
C ILE A 52 2.02 16.17 8.86
N LYS A 53 2.15 17.10 7.90
CA LYS A 53 2.40 16.76 6.49
C LYS A 53 3.69 15.95 6.34
N GLY A 54 4.78 16.37 6.99
CA GLY A 54 6.04 15.61 6.96
C GLY A 54 5.97 14.25 7.67
N LEU A 55 5.15 14.12 8.72
CA LEU A 55 4.89 12.83 9.36
C LEU A 55 4.10 11.88 8.44
N LEU A 56 3.07 12.39 7.76
CA LEU A 56 2.29 11.65 6.78
C LEU A 56 3.12 11.27 5.55
N THR A 57 4.00 12.17 5.08
CA THR A 57 5.00 11.86 4.04
C THR A 57 5.89 10.70 4.44
N ALA A 58 6.41 10.69 5.67
CA ALA A 58 7.23 9.60 6.18
C ALA A 58 6.47 8.27 6.27
N ILE A 59 5.19 8.30 6.66
CA ILE A 59 4.30 7.13 6.62
C ILE A 59 4.12 6.61 5.19
N ALA A 60 3.84 7.50 4.23
CA ALA A 60 3.67 7.10 2.84
C ALA A 60 4.96 6.50 2.26
N ALA A 61 6.12 7.12 2.51
CA ALA A 61 7.41 6.62 2.06
C ALA A 61 7.70 5.21 2.61
N GLU A 62 7.51 5.01 3.92
CA GLU A 62 7.64 3.69 4.55
C GLU A 62 6.69 2.66 3.93
N GLY A 63 5.43 3.04 3.67
CA GLY A 63 4.46 2.16 3.05
C GLY A 63 4.85 1.73 1.63
N PHE A 64 5.35 2.66 0.82
CA PHE A 64 5.86 2.33 -0.52
C PHE A 64 7.10 1.44 -0.48
N ASP A 65 8.03 1.66 0.45
CA ASP A 65 9.20 0.79 0.62
C ASP A 65 8.81 -0.63 1.06
N MET A 66 7.85 -0.75 1.98
CA MET A 66 7.30 -2.05 2.40
C MET A 66 6.64 -2.79 1.24
N LEU A 67 5.80 -2.10 0.46
CA LEU A 67 5.17 -2.67 -0.73
C LEU A 67 6.22 -3.09 -1.76
N ARG A 68 7.19 -2.21 -2.06
CA ARG A 68 8.30 -2.49 -2.97
C ARG A 68 9.06 -3.75 -2.55
N GLY A 69 9.37 -3.90 -1.26
CA GLY A 69 10.05 -5.09 -0.74
C GLY A 69 9.31 -6.39 -1.07
N ARG A 70 7.98 -6.41 -0.94
CA ARG A 70 7.16 -7.58 -1.34
C ARG A 70 7.24 -7.86 -2.84
N LEU A 71 7.13 -6.82 -3.66
CA LEU A 71 7.17 -6.96 -5.12
C LEU A 71 8.55 -7.41 -5.62
N VAL A 72 9.63 -6.90 -5.02
CA VAL A 72 11.00 -7.35 -5.31
C VAL A 72 11.15 -8.84 -5.00
N ALA A 73 10.71 -9.29 -3.83
CA ALA A 73 10.80 -10.70 -3.44
C ALA A 73 10.04 -11.61 -4.43
N LEU A 74 8.86 -11.20 -4.89
CA LEU A 74 8.09 -11.93 -5.90
C LEU A 74 8.83 -12.00 -7.25
N ARG A 75 9.40 -10.87 -7.70
CA ARG A 75 10.21 -10.82 -8.92
C ARG A 75 11.40 -11.77 -8.84
N GLU A 76 12.15 -11.72 -7.74
CA GLU A 76 13.32 -12.57 -7.52
C GLU A 76 12.96 -14.05 -7.44
N ALA A 77 11.78 -14.38 -6.91
CA ALA A 77 11.23 -15.73 -6.92
C ALA A 77 10.68 -16.18 -8.29
N GLY A 78 10.64 -15.30 -9.30
CA GLY A 78 10.05 -15.59 -10.60
C GLY A 78 8.54 -15.82 -10.53
N ALA A 79 7.86 -15.20 -9.56
CA ALA A 79 6.43 -15.40 -9.34
C ALA A 79 5.60 -14.88 -10.53
N PRO A 80 4.44 -15.51 -10.83
CA PRO A 80 3.50 -15.00 -11.83
C PRO A 80 3.07 -13.56 -11.52
N PHE A 81 2.84 -12.74 -12.55
CA PHE A 81 2.41 -11.35 -12.37
C PHE A 81 1.11 -11.20 -11.57
N LEU A 82 0.22 -12.21 -11.62
CA LEU A 82 -0.99 -12.24 -10.79
C LEU A 82 -0.67 -12.09 -9.29
N GLU A 83 0.40 -12.73 -8.81
CA GLU A 83 0.78 -12.67 -7.38
C GLU A 83 1.30 -11.29 -6.98
N PHE A 84 1.73 -10.43 -7.92
CA PHE A 84 2.02 -9.03 -7.62
C PHE A 84 0.75 -8.27 -7.27
N GLY A 85 -0.34 -8.55 -7.99
CA GLY A 85 -1.67 -8.00 -7.70
C GLY A 85 -2.23 -8.52 -6.36
N VAL A 86 -2.04 -9.80 -6.07
CA VAL A 86 -2.43 -10.41 -4.79
C VAL A 86 -1.66 -9.74 -3.63
N ALA A 87 -0.33 -9.68 -3.71
CA ALA A 87 0.50 -9.05 -2.68
C ALA A 87 0.20 -7.56 -2.49
N TYR A 88 -0.23 -6.86 -3.55
CA TYR A 88 -0.71 -5.48 -3.46
C TYR A 88 -1.97 -5.37 -2.59
N VAL A 89 -2.93 -6.27 -2.76
CA VAL A 89 -4.18 -6.28 -2.00
C VAL A 89 -3.97 -6.77 -0.56
N GLU A 90 -3.14 -7.78 -0.36
CA GLU A 90 -2.71 -8.23 0.97
C GLU A 90 -2.01 -7.11 1.73
N PHE A 91 -1.08 -6.39 1.07
CA PHE A 91 -0.42 -5.23 1.68
C PHE A 91 -1.42 -4.18 2.14
N ALA A 92 -2.44 -3.88 1.32
CA ALA A 92 -3.46 -2.90 1.66
C ALA A 92 -4.27 -3.29 2.90
N THR A 93 -4.64 -4.57 3.02
CA THR A 93 -5.45 -5.09 4.13
C THR A 93 -4.66 -5.29 5.41
N GLU A 94 -3.37 -5.65 5.31
CA GLU A 94 -2.47 -5.76 6.46
C GLU A 94 -1.96 -4.40 6.96
N ASN A 95 -1.89 -3.39 6.08
CA ASN A 95 -1.34 -2.06 6.38
C ASN A 95 -2.32 -0.94 5.99
N PRO A 96 -3.57 -0.94 6.49
CA PRO A 96 -4.62 -0.04 6.04
C PRO A 96 -4.28 1.44 6.30
N ALA A 97 -3.56 1.74 7.39
CA ALA A 97 -3.12 3.09 7.70
C ALA A 97 -2.08 3.62 6.70
N HIS A 98 -1.06 2.82 6.36
CA HIS A 98 -0.09 3.19 5.31
C HIS A 98 -0.79 3.36 3.97
N PHE A 99 -1.57 2.37 3.56
CA PHE A 99 -2.27 2.37 2.28
C PHE A 99 -3.18 3.60 2.10
N THR A 100 -3.92 3.95 3.16
CA THR A 100 -4.77 5.15 3.20
C THR A 100 -3.98 6.42 2.90
N VAL A 101 -2.77 6.58 3.46
CA VAL A 101 -1.96 7.78 3.30
C VAL A 101 -1.23 7.80 1.95
N MET A 102 -0.69 6.65 1.51
CA MET A 102 0.08 6.51 0.26
C MET A 102 -0.68 7.01 -0.98
N PHE A 103 -1.99 6.78 -1.04
CA PHE A 103 -2.82 7.11 -2.21
C PHE A 103 -3.68 8.37 -2.00
N GLN A 104 -3.31 9.25 -1.06
CA GLN A 104 -3.93 10.57 -0.87
C GLN A 104 -2.87 11.68 -1.00
N PRO A 105 -2.52 12.12 -2.23
CA PRO A 105 -1.44 13.08 -2.48
C PRO A 105 -1.58 14.42 -1.75
N THR A 106 -2.81 14.81 -1.38
CA THR A 106 -3.09 16.05 -0.65
C THR A 106 -2.58 16.02 0.80
N LEU A 107 -2.32 14.83 1.36
CA LEU A 107 -1.82 14.64 2.72
C LEU A 107 -0.30 14.73 2.84
N THR A 108 0.41 14.53 1.73
CA THR A 108 1.87 14.36 1.70
C THR A 108 2.56 15.51 0.98
N ASP A 109 3.86 15.66 1.20
CA ASP A 109 4.69 16.62 0.47
C ASP A 109 5.16 16.01 -0.87
N PRO A 110 4.67 16.50 -2.02
CA PRO A 110 5.07 15.95 -3.32
C PRO A 110 6.53 16.23 -3.68
N ASN A 111 7.22 17.14 -2.97
CA ASN A 111 8.61 17.48 -3.22
C ASN A 111 9.58 16.70 -2.33
N ASP A 112 9.09 15.83 -1.44
CA ASP A 112 9.95 15.00 -0.61
C ASP A 112 10.63 13.92 -1.47
N SER A 113 11.95 13.89 -1.44
CA SER A 113 12.74 12.98 -2.27
C SER A 113 12.58 11.53 -1.82
N SER A 114 12.44 11.27 -0.51
CA SER A 114 12.28 9.91 0.01
C SER A 114 10.94 9.31 -0.43
N LEU A 115 9.86 10.08 -0.36
CA LEU A 115 8.55 9.65 -0.89
C LEU A 115 8.61 9.42 -2.41
N THR A 116 9.28 10.32 -3.13
CA THR A 116 9.43 10.20 -4.59
C THR A 116 10.19 8.93 -4.97
N GLU A 117 11.32 8.66 -4.32
CA GLU A 117 12.14 7.46 -4.57
C GLU A 117 11.40 6.17 -4.20
N ALA A 118 10.74 6.12 -3.03
CA ALA A 118 10.00 4.95 -2.58
C ALA A 118 8.83 4.61 -3.51
N SER A 119 8.02 5.61 -3.86
CA SER A 119 6.86 5.43 -4.74
C SER A 119 7.27 5.00 -6.14
N GLN A 120 8.27 5.67 -6.75
CA GLN A 120 8.80 5.26 -8.05
C GLN A 120 9.39 3.85 -8.00
N GLY A 121 10.09 3.51 -6.92
CA GLY A 121 10.63 2.16 -6.71
C GLY A 121 9.54 1.09 -6.75
N ALA A 122 8.42 1.28 -6.04
CA ALA A 122 7.30 0.35 -6.07
C ALA A 122 6.64 0.25 -7.46
N PHE A 123 6.40 1.39 -8.13
CA PHE A 123 5.82 1.40 -9.48
C PHE A 123 6.73 0.76 -10.55
N ASN A 124 8.05 0.88 -10.39
CA ASN A 124 9.01 0.22 -11.28
C ASN A 124 8.91 -1.30 -11.19
N GLU A 125 8.63 -1.87 -10.01
CA GLU A 125 8.41 -3.31 -9.87
C GLU A 125 7.12 -3.77 -10.56
N LEU A 126 6.03 -3.00 -10.47
CA LEU A 126 4.79 -3.29 -11.22
C LEU A 126 5.03 -3.25 -12.73
N ARG A 127 5.78 -2.25 -13.21
CA ARG A 127 6.17 -2.15 -14.63
C ARG A 127 7.04 -3.33 -15.07
N ALA A 128 7.99 -3.74 -14.24
CA ALA A 128 8.85 -4.89 -14.52
C ALA A 128 8.04 -6.20 -14.61
N GLY A 129 7.06 -6.38 -13.74
CA GLY A 129 6.13 -7.52 -13.79
C GLY A 129 5.34 -7.59 -15.10
N VAL A 130 4.80 -6.46 -15.58
CA VAL A 130 4.12 -6.40 -16.89
C VAL A 130 5.08 -6.68 -18.04
N ALA A 131 6.30 -6.13 -18.01
CA ALA A 131 7.30 -6.38 -19.04
C ALA A 131 7.67 -7.87 -19.15
N ALA A 132 7.64 -8.62 -18.05
CA ALA A 132 7.91 -10.05 -18.05
C ALA A 132 6.81 -10.88 -18.75
N ILE A 133 5.54 -10.49 -18.62
CA ILE A 133 4.41 -11.21 -19.25
C ILE A 133 4.09 -10.73 -20.67
N ALA A 134 4.53 -9.53 -21.04
CA ALA A 134 4.30 -8.93 -22.36
C ALA A 134 5.61 -8.35 -22.94
N PRO A 135 6.67 -9.17 -23.15
CA PRO A 135 8.00 -8.68 -23.51
C PRO A 135 8.06 -7.98 -24.87
N GLN A 136 7.10 -8.24 -25.76
CA GLN A 136 6.99 -7.63 -27.09
C GLN A 136 5.96 -6.50 -27.14
N SER A 137 5.44 -6.04 -25.99
CA SER A 137 4.47 -4.94 -25.96
C SER A 137 5.13 -3.60 -26.29
N THR A 138 4.38 -2.72 -26.94
CA THR A 138 4.79 -1.32 -27.10
C THR A 138 4.77 -0.62 -25.75
N THR A 139 5.52 0.49 -25.61
CA THR A 139 5.51 1.30 -24.37
C THR A 139 4.09 1.72 -23.97
N GLU A 140 3.25 2.06 -24.95
CA GLU A 140 1.85 2.43 -24.73
C GLU A 140 1.02 1.26 -24.19
N LEU A 141 1.13 0.08 -24.81
CA LEU A 141 0.43 -1.12 -24.35
C LEU A 141 0.91 -1.55 -22.96
N ALA A 142 2.22 -1.52 -22.69
CA ALA A 142 2.76 -1.82 -21.36
C ALA A 142 2.21 -0.85 -20.29
N ALA A 143 2.16 0.46 -20.59
CA ALA A 143 1.59 1.45 -19.68
C ALA A 143 0.08 1.21 -19.45
N ALA A 144 -0.67 0.86 -20.49
CA ALA A 144 -2.09 0.51 -20.37
C ALA A 144 -2.30 -0.74 -19.51
N LEU A 145 -1.48 -1.79 -19.69
CA LEU A 145 -1.55 -3.03 -18.91
C LEU A 145 -1.25 -2.79 -17.43
N VAL A 146 -0.19 -2.02 -17.11
CA VAL A 146 0.12 -1.63 -15.73
C VAL A 146 -1.05 -0.84 -15.13
N THR A 147 -1.59 0.13 -15.86
CA THR A 147 -2.69 0.98 -15.38
C THR A 147 -3.98 0.19 -15.14
N ALA A 148 -4.34 -0.72 -16.05
CA ALA A 148 -5.53 -1.56 -15.92
C ALA A 148 -5.39 -2.52 -14.73
N SER A 149 -4.24 -3.19 -14.61
CA SER A 149 -3.96 -4.13 -13.51
C SER A 149 -3.95 -3.41 -12.16
N TRP A 150 -3.28 -2.25 -12.09
CA TRP A 150 -3.25 -1.44 -10.87
C TRP A 150 -4.63 -0.93 -10.49
N SER A 151 -5.40 -0.38 -11.44
CA SER A 151 -6.77 0.09 -11.20
C SER A 151 -7.67 -1.01 -10.64
N MET A 152 -7.58 -2.22 -11.18
CA MET A 152 -8.36 -3.36 -10.69
C MET A 152 -8.00 -3.73 -9.25
N MET A 153 -6.72 -3.93 -8.96
CA MET A 153 -6.27 -4.37 -7.63
C MET A 153 -6.44 -3.26 -6.58
N HIS A 154 -6.22 -2.00 -6.98
CA HIS A 154 -6.50 -0.84 -6.13
C HIS A 154 -7.99 -0.69 -5.83
N GLY A 155 -8.84 -0.88 -6.85
CA GLY A 155 -10.29 -0.90 -6.68
C GLY A 155 -10.75 -1.99 -5.71
N LEU A 156 -10.25 -3.22 -5.88
CA LEU A 156 -10.56 -4.34 -4.99
C LEU A 156 -10.13 -4.07 -3.55
N ALA A 157 -8.88 -3.64 -3.34
CA ALA A 157 -8.37 -3.26 -2.02
C ALA A 157 -9.21 -2.16 -1.36
N THR A 158 -9.58 -1.13 -2.13
CA THR A 158 -10.41 -0.02 -1.62
C THR A 158 -11.82 -0.48 -1.26
N LEU A 159 -12.44 -1.33 -2.09
CA LEU A 159 -13.76 -1.89 -1.79
C LEU A 159 -13.74 -2.73 -0.51
N ASP A 160 -12.66 -3.45 -0.26
CA ASP A 160 -12.49 -4.22 0.97
C ASP A 160 -12.29 -3.32 2.19
N LEU A 161 -11.33 -2.40 2.13
CA LEU A 161 -11.00 -1.46 3.22
C LEU A 161 -12.18 -0.58 3.64
N THR A 162 -13.05 -0.23 2.70
CA THR A 162 -14.25 0.58 2.98
C THR A 162 -15.47 -0.25 3.41
N GLY A 163 -15.34 -1.57 3.51
CA GLY A 163 -16.42 -2.50 3.84
C GLY A 163 -17.48 -2.65 2.74
N ASN A 164 -17.28 -2.03 1.57
CA ASN A 164 -18.22 -2.14 0.45
C ASN A 164 -18.25 -3.54 -0.14
N LEU A 165 -17.14 -4.27 -0.12
CA LEU A 165 -17.06 -5.66 -0.58
C LEU A 165 -17.87 -6.62 0.31
N ALA A 166 -17.90 -6.37 1.62
CA ALA A 166 -18.75 -7.12 2.54
C ALA A 166 -20.23 -6.76 2.34
N ARG A 167 -20.55 -5.46 2.23
CA ARG A 167 -21.92 -4.97 2.03
C ARG A 167 -22.55 -5.45 0.72
N SER A 168 -21.75 -5.67 -0.32
CA SER A 168 -22.24 -6.12 -1.62
C SER A 168 -22.65 -7.60 -1.67
N GLN A 169 -22.38 -8.38 -0.61
CA GLN A 169 -22.58 -9.84 -0.56
C GLN A 169 -21.76 -10.64 -1.60
N ILE A 170 -20.82 -10.00 -2.31
CA ILE A 170 -20.00 -10.67 -3.33
C ILE A 170 -19.15 -11.79 -2.74
N ARG A 171 -18.67 -11.63 -1.50
CA ARG A 171 -17.91 -12.65 -0.77
C ARG A 171 -18.71 -13.96 -0.62
N GLU A 172 -20.00 -13.86 -0.33
CA GLU A 172 -20.91 -15.00 -0.18
C GLU A 172 -21.19 -15.66 -1.54
N LEU A 173 -21.44 -14.85 -2.59
CA LEU A 173 -21.68 -15.35 -3.94
C LEU A 173 -20.48 -16.11 -4.52
N LEU A 174 -19.26 -15.63 -4.25
CA LEU A 174 -18.02 -16.30 -4.65
C LEU A 174 -17.71 -17.53 -3.78
N GLY A 175 -18.28 -17.62 -2.58
CA GLY A 175 -17.86 -18.60 -1.57
C GLY A 175 -16.42 -18.35 -1.08
N LEU A 176 -15.92 -17.11 -1.17
CA LEU A 176 -14.55 -16.74 -0.83
C LEU A 176 -14.55 -15.68 0.29
N SER A 177 -13.87 -16.01 1.39
CA SER A 177 -13.68 -15.10 2.53
C SER A 177 -12.30 -14.47 2.57
N ASP A 178 -11.30 -15.02 1.89
CA ASP A 178 -9.97 -14.43 1.81
C ASP A 178 -9.92 -13.41 0.66
N ILE A 179 -9.40 -12.22 0.94
CA ILE A 179 -9.24 -11.18 -0.09
C ILE A 179 -8.20 -11.60 -1.15
N ALA A 180 -7.19 -12.38 -0.77
CA ALA A 180 -6.19 -12.90 -1.68
C ALA A 180 -6.82 -13.84 -2.72
N ASP A 181 -7.74 -14.70 -2.29
CA ASP A 181 -8.45 -15.61 -3.20
C ASP A 181 -9.40 -14.87 -4.12
N ILE A 182 -10.07 -13.81 -3.63
CA ILE A 182 -10.89 -12.92 -4.45
C ILE A 182 -10.01 -12.21 -5.49
N ALA A 183 -8.81 -11.74 -5.09
CA ALA A 183 -7.87 -11.09 -6.01
C ALA A 183 -7.37 -12.06 -7.09
N ARG A 184 -7.05 -13.31 -6.73
CA ARG A 184 -6.69 -14.37 -7.70
C ARG A 184 -7.84 -14.68 -8.65
N CYS A 185 -9.06 -14.80 -8.13
CA CYS A 185 -10.26 -15.04 -8.92
C CYS A 185 -10.51 -13.90 -9.93
N ALA A 186 -10.53 -12.65 -9.45
CA ALA A 186 -10.76 -11.47 -10.28
C ALA A 186 -9.65 -11.26 -11.33
N GLY A 187 -8.38 -11.42 -10.94
CA GLY A 187 -7.25 -11.28 -11.86
C GLY A 187 -7.16 -12.42 -12.89
N GLY A 188 -7.57 -13.64 -12.53
CA GLY A 188 -7.62 -14.78 -13.43
C GLY A 188 -8.61 -14.60 -14.60
N LEU A 189 -9.71 -13.86 -14.38
CA LEU A 189 -10.71 -13.57 -15.42
C LEU A 189 -10.16 -12.66 -16.53
N LEU A 190 -9.21 -11.77 -16.23
CA LEU A 190 -8.54 -10.92 -17.23
C LEU A 190 -7.41 -11.64 -17.98
N GLY A 191 -6.79 -12.64 -17.35
CA GLY A 191 -5.69 -13.41 -17.94
C GLY A 191 -6.09 -14.41 -19.03
N GLY A 192 -7.40 -14.59 -19.25
CA GLY A 192 -7.94 -15.56 -20.19
C GLY A 192 -7.84 -16.98 -19.64
N SER A 193 -8.99 -17.61 -19.42
CA SER A 193 -9.09 -19.05 -19.28
C SER A 193 -8.58 -19.71 -20.57
N GLN A 194 -7.33 -20.16 -20.60
CA GLN A 194 -6.92 -21.29 -21.45
C GLN A 194 -7.48 -22.58 -20.81
N GLY A 195 -8.81 -22.65 -20.72
CA GLY A 195 -9.54 -23.87 -20.39
C GLY A 195 -9.78 -24.62 -21.69
N GLY A 196 -8.89 -25.56 -22.00
CA GLY A 196 -9.01 -26.43 -23.16
C GLY A 196 -10.31 -27.22 -23.12
N SER A 197 -11.19 -26.94 -24.08
CA SER A 197 -12.15 -27.92 -24.58
C SER A 197 -11.46 -28.69 -25.71
N SER A 198 -10.70 -29.72 -25.37
CA SER A 198 -10.38 -30.78 -26.32
C SER A 198 -11.41 -31.88 -26.12
N SER A 199 -12.42 -31.87 -26.98
CA SER A 199 -13.17 -33.08 -27.33
C SER A 199 -12.33 -33.99 -28.22
#